data_AF-A0A7X7L6S6-F1
#
_entry.id   AF-A0A7X7L6S6-F1
#
_cell.length_a   1.000
_cell.length_b   1.000
_cell.length_c   1.000
_cell.angle_alpha   90.00
_cell.angle_beta   90.00
_cell.angle_gamma   90.00
#
_symmetry.space_group_name_H-M   'P 1'
#
loop_
_entity.id
_entity.type
_entity.pdbx_description
1 polymer ?
#
loop_
_entity_poly.entity_id
_entity_poly.type
_entity_poly.pdbx_seq_one_letter_code
_entity_poly.pdbx_strand_id
1 'polypeptide(L)'
;KAQTNSMHGDWFYEQDNINDWIKFSQNHQSKSVNLMTLALRRRSDYIVQTALHLLIDAYPSGWMKTVVGVDRVPKPAYFAFKKALKPLKLNFRSDRWSCYTEDFIDVESWILNDTNSEYKDIVIKANLYDSKGYIHKSYTLNTEISECISKPVGQIRIDTSDIDINSREKMVLKGELIINGEVTDTEVFIFKLFERLKDRIYAYPIGDIATEVVNTSDAFNNSDIDSCQIVIISDFSKSKELISGRLLANKPVLYILNEDNPQIIIEKRQYTISDKRMWKATYSPINQQLLTHFEWDDISFLYDSKLDKINFSAEYFIECDEVDDIYIFNYKKPSFSESTEGKKEKRPVLMKNMDGIFTTLNLEGRTGVNPAIDYILYDVIRRIL
;
A
#
# COMPACT_ATOMS: atom_id res chain seq x y z
N LYS A 1 8.28 -26.99 10.86
CA LYS A 1 7.54 -26.03 10.01
C LYS A 1 8.02 -24.62 10.34
N ALA A 2 8.23 -23.74 9.36
CA ALA A 2 8.64 -22.36 9.63
C ALA A 2 7.51 -21.61 10.35
N GLN A 3 7.83 -20.91 11.45
CA GLN A 3 6.86 -20.17 12.27
C GLN A 3 6.08 -19.13 11.47
N THR A 4 6.69 -18.58 10.41
CA THR A 4 6.10 -17.55 9.55
C THR A 4 5.24 -18.10 8.42
N ASN A 5 5.21 -19.43 8.21
CA ASN A 5 4.44 -20.00 7.09
C ASN A 5 2.95 -19.67 7.21
N SER A 6 2.38 -19.67 8.42
CA SER A 6 0.97 -19.31 8.64
C SER A 6 0.68 -17.83 8.38
N MET A 7 1.66 -16.95 8.59
CA MET A 7 1.47 -15.50 8.69
C MET A 7 1.94 -14.71 7.47
N HIS A 8 2.69 -15.32 6.55
CA HIS A 8 3.32 -14.61 5.43
C HIS A 8 2.37 -13.75 4.59
N GLY A 9 1.11 -14.17 4.49
CA GLY A 9 0.06 -13.50 3.71
C GLY A 9 -0.24 -12.08 4.18
N ASP A 10 0.11 -11.74 5.42
CA ASP A 10 -0.01 -10.38 5.96
C ASP A 10 1.05 -9.41 5.40
N TRP A 11 2.06 -9.93 4.71
CA TRP A 11 3.29 -9.20 4.40
C TRP A 11 3.67 -9.24 2.92
N PHE A 12 3.36 -10.34 2.22
CA PHE A 12 3.59 -10.47 0.78
C PHE A 12 2.79 -11.64 0.17
N TYR A 13 2.65 -11.63 -1.16
CA TYR A 13 2.00 -12.68 -1.95
C TYR A 13 2.75 -14.03 -1.91
N GLU A 14 2.03 -15.15 -1.81
CA GLU A 14 2.60 -16.50 -1.86
C GLU A 14 3.23 -16.77 -3.23
N GLN A 15 4.46 -17.30 -3.26
CA GLN A 15 5.21 -17.50 -4.50
C GLN A 15 5.07 -18.94 -5.00
N ASP A 16 5.06 -19.13 -6.31
CA ASP A 16 4.84 -20.45 -6.93
C ASP A 16 6.05 -21.39 -6.88
N ASN A 17 7.24 -20.87 -6.53
CA ASN A 17 8.45 -21.68 -6.38
C ASN A 17 9.37 -21.16 -5.26
N ILE A 18 10.29 -22.02 -4.84
CA ILE A 18 11.18 -21.75 -3.70
C ILE A 18 12.18 -20.62 -3.94
N ASN A 19 12.65 -20.43 -5.18
CA ASN A 19 13.61 -19.39 -5.50
C ASN A 19 12.97 -18.00 -5.38
N ASP A 20 11.77 -17.86 -5.95
CA ASP A 20 10.99 -16.63 -5.82
C ASP A 20 10.56 -16.43 -4.36
N TRP A 21 10.14 -17.48 -3.66
CA TRP A 21 9.85 -17.40 -2.23
C TRP A 21 11.03 -16.81 -1.42
N ILE A 22 12.25 -17.32 -1.63
CA ILE A 22 13.45 -16.82 -0.96
C ILE A 22 13.71 -15.36 -1.33
N LYS A 23 13.66 -15.02 -2.63
CA LYS A 23 13.91 -13.67 -3.13
C LYS A 23 12.91 -12.65 -2.57
N PHE A 24 11.61 -12.94 -2.67
CA PHE A 24 10.55 -12.04 -2.22
C PHE A 24 10.56 -11.87 -0.70
N SER A 25 10.71 -12.96 0.06
CA SER A 25 10.76 -12.89 1.52
C SER A 25 11.96 -12.09 2.03
N GLN A 26 13.14 -12.24 1.42
CA GLN A 26 14.33 -11.46 1.78
C GLN A 26 14.22 -9.99 1.34
N ASN A 27 13.59 -9.70 0.20
CA ASN A 27 13.32 -8.33 -0.23
C ASN A 27 12.33 -7.63 0.70
N HIS A 28 11.25 -8.32 1.11
CA HIS A 28 10.32 -7.80 2.11
C HIS A 28 11.06 -7.54 3.43
N GLN A 29 11.85 -8.49 3.92
CA GLN A 29 12.65 -8.32 5.13
C GLN A 29 13.55 -7.08 5.02
N SER A 30 14.22 -6.90 3.88
CA SER A 30 15.09 -5.74 3.61
C SER A 30 14.33 -4.42 3.65
N LYS A 31 13.16 -4.35 3.03
CA LYS A 31 12.28 -3.17 3.04
C LYS A 31 11.81 -2.85 4.47
N SER A 32 11.33 -3.86 5.19
CA SER A 32 10.79 -3.71 6.55
C SER A 32 11.86 -3.29 7.56
N VAL A 33 13.06 -3.88 7.50
CA VAL A 33 14.19 -3.50 8.36
C VAL A 33 14.61 -2.05 8.10
N ASN A 34 14.74 -1.65 6.83
CA ASN A 34 15.08 -0.26 6.50
C ASN A 34 14.02 0.72 7.00
N LEU A 35 12.74 0.45 6.72
CA LEU A 35 11.62 1.32 7.12
C LEU A 35 11.56 1.49 8.63
N MET A 36 11.61 0.37 9.37
CA MET A 36 11.55 0.38 10.84
C MET A 36 12.76 1.10 11.43
N THR A 37 13.98 0.77 11.01
CA THR A 37 15.20 1.40 11.56
C THR A 37 15.19 2.90 11.35
N LEU A 38 14.84 3.38 10.16
CA LEU A 38 14.80 4.82 9.87
C LEU A 38 13.67 5.52 10.63
N ALA A 39 12.50 4.90 10.76
CA ALA A 39 11.40 5.44 11.54
C ALA A 39 11.77 5.63 13.02
N LEU A 40 12.44 4.63 13.62
CA LEU A 40 12.86 4.71 15.00
C LEU A 40 13.99 5.74 15.20
N ARG A 41 14.95 5.82 14.27
CA ARG A 41 16.02 6.83 14.30
C ARG A 41 15.48 8.26 14.22
N ARG A 42 14.51 8.52 13.31
CA ARG A 42 13.85 9.84 13.23
C ARG A 42 13.22 10.27 14.56
N ARG A 43 12.81 9.30 15.39
CA ARG A 43 12.21 9.54 16.70
C ARG A 43 13.19 9.42 17.86
N SER A 44 14.45 9.81 17.65
CA SER A 44 15.47 9.87 18.71
C SER A 44 15.13 10.86 19.84
N ASP A 45 14.13 11.72 19.63
CA ASP A 45 13.50 12.57 20.64
C ASP A 45 12.71 11.77 21.70
N TYR A 46 12.21 10.58 21.35
CA TYR A 46 11.50 9.67 22.28
C TYR A 46 12.19 8.31 22.46
N ILE A 47 12.99 7.89 21.49
CA ILE A 47 13.56 6.55 21.40
C ILE A 47 15.09 6.64 21.54
N VAL A 48 15.59 6.28 22.71
CA VAL A 48 17.02 6.39 23.03
C VAL A 48 17.85 5.25 22.44
N GLN A 49 17.27 4.06 22.29
CA GLN A 49 17.98 2.88 21.77
C GLN A 49 17.04 1.91 21.08
N THR A 50 17.54 1.21 20.06
CA THR A 50 16.85 0.12 19.38
C THR A 50 17.76 -1.08 19.19
N ALA A 51 17.19 -2.28 19.09
CA ALA A 51 17.91 -3.50 18.79
C ALA A 51 17.14 -4.34 17.78
N LEU A 52 17.82 -4.83 16.75
CA LEU A 52 17.23 -5.71 15.76
C LEU A 52 17.19 -7.15 16.30
N HIS A 53 15.99 -7.69 16.48
CA HIS A 53 15.77 -9.08 16.89
C HIS A 53 15.37 -9.93 15.68
N LEU A 54 16.25 -10.75 15.08
CA LEU A 54 17.60 -11.13 15.51
C LEU A 54 18.65 -10.73 14.48
N LEU A 55 19.89 -10.53 14.92
CA LEU A 55 21.00 -10.26 13.98
C LEU A 55 21.42 -11.53 13.23
N ILE A 56 21.62 -12.64 13.95
CA ILE A 56 22.20 -13.89 13.45
C ILE A 56 21.30 -15.10 13.73
N ASP A 57 21.44 -16.14 12.91
CA ASP A 57 20.91 -17.48 13.19
C ASP A 57 21.83 -18.26 14.13
N ALA A 58 21.23 -18.92 15.14
CA ALA A 58 21.97 -19.78 16.08
C ALA A 58 22.23 -21.20 15.55
N TYR A 59 21.45 -21.65 14.56
CA TYR A 59 21.55 -22.94 13.88
C TYR A 59 20.91 -22.82 12.48
N PRO A 60 21.04 -23.81 11.56
CA PRO A 60 20.48 -23.77 10.21
C PRO A 60 18.94 -23.75 10.17
N SER A 61 18.35 -22.62 10.56
CA SER A 61 16.92 -22.45 10.78
C SER A 61 16.22 -21.78 9.59
N GLY A 62 16.97 -20.98 8.81
CA GLY A 62 16.42 -20.13 7.76
C GLY A 62 15.44 -19.06 8.29
N TRP A 63 15.60 -18.58 9.52
CA TRP A 63 14.63 -17.68 10.13
C TRP A 63 14.46 -16.37 9.37
N MET A 64 13.21 -15.96 9.14
CA MET A 64 12.89 -14.67 8.51
C MET A 64 13.15 -13.46 9.42
N LYS A 65 13.44 -13.69 10.71
CA LYS A 65 13.80 -12.62 11.66
C LYS A 65 15.30 -12.32 11.71
N THR A 66 16.15 -13.21 11.20
CA THR A 66 17.61 -13.02 11.19
C THR A 66 18.07 -12.35 9.92
N VAL A 67 18.99 -11.40 10.01
CA VAL A 67 19.55 -10.71 8.82
C VAL A 67 20.87 -11.30 8.35
N VAL A 68 21.50 -12.18 9.13
CA VAL A 68 22.68 -12.97 8.76
C VAL A 68 22.40 -14.46 9.02
N GLY A 69 22.76 -15.31 8.07
CA GLY A 69 22.64 -16.77 8.20
C GLY A 69 23.63 -17.36 9.20
N VAL A 70 23.41 -18.62 9.59
CA VAL A 70 24.29 -19.37 10.51
C VAL A 70 25.70 -19.59 9.93
N ASP A 71 25.78 -19.66 8.60
CA ASP A 71 26.99 -19.73 7.80
C ASP A 71 27.72 -18.38 7.68
N ARG A 72 27.23 -17.34 8.37
CA ARG A 72 27.73 -15.96 8.36
C ARG A 72 27.55 -15.26 7.00
N VAL A 73 26.67 -15.77 6.15
CA VAL A 73 26.32 -15.10 4.90
C VAL A 73 25.25 -14.04 5.19
N PRO A 74 25.51 -12.74 4.91
CA PRO A 74 24.53 -11.69 5.11
C PRO A 74 23.36 -11.80 4.11
N LYS A 75 22.14 -11.62 4.60
CA LYS A 75 20.95 -11.45 3.75
C LYS A 75 20.85 -9.99 3.26
N PRO A 76 20.05 -9.68 2.23
CA PRO A 76 19.79 -8.31 1.78
C PRO A 76 19.44 -7.34 2.92
N ALA A 77 18.66 -7.81 3.91
CA ALA A 77 18.27 -7.02 5.07
C ALA A 77 19.44 -6.57 5.95
N TYR A 78 20.56 -7.30 6.00
CA TYR A 78 21.76 -6.85 6.72
C TYR A 78 22.36 -5.60 6.07
N PHE A 79 22.43 -5.58 4.74
CA PHE A 79 22.95 -4.42 4.01
C PHE A 79 22.01 -3.22 4.12
N ALA A 80 20.70 -3.45 4.09
CA ALA A 80 19.71 -2.41 4.35
C ALA A 80 19.85 -1.85 5.77
N PHE A 81 19.99 -2.71 6.78
CA PHE A 81 20.23 -2.30 8.17
C PHE A 81 21.52 -1.49 8.31
N LYS A 82 22.63 -1.99 7.75
CA LYS A 82 23.93 -1.30 7.74
C LYS A 82 23.84 0.07 7.08
N LYS A 83 23.13 0.19 5.94
CA LYS A 83 22.90 1.47 5.26
C LYS A 83 22.05 2.41 6.11
N ALA A 84 21.01 1.89 6.75
CA ALA A 84 20.12 2.65 7.63
C ALA A 84 20.82 3.14 8.91
N LEU A 85 21.91 2.49 9.34
CA LEU A 85 22.73 2.84 10.50
C LEU A 85 23.99 3.66 10.16
N LYS A 86 24.08 4.24 8.97
CA LYS A 86 25.16 5.22 8.71
C LYS A 86 25.12 6.32 9.77
N PRO A 87 26.26 6.68 10.41
CA PRO A 87 26.27 7.63 11.52
C PRO A 87 25.67 8.99 11.16
N LEU A 88 26.07 9.55 10.03
CA LEU A 88 25.42 10.69 9.40
C LEU A 88 24.64 10.22 8.17
N LYS A 89 23.34 10.50 8.15
CA LYS A 89 22.45 9.98 7.10
C LYS A 89 21.40 11.00 6.66
N LEU A 90 21.25 11.14 5.34
CA LEU A 90 20.06 11.74 4.74
C LEU A 90 18.94 10.70 4.68
N ASN A 91 17.73 11.09 5.06
CA ASN A 91 16.56 10.25 4.92
C ASN A 91 15.37 11.02 4.35
N PHE A 92 14.80 10.49 3.27
CA PHE A 92 13.52 10.92 2.73
C PHE A 92 12.39 10.04 3.26
N ARG A 93 11.27 10.66 3.63
CA ARG A 93 10.05 9.97 4.09
C ARG A 93 8.82 10.61 3.45
N SER A 94 7.92 9.77 2.99
CA SER A 94 6.54 10.15 2.68
C SER A 94 5.65 8.94 2.92
N ASP A 95 4.39 9.21 3.25
CA ASP A 95 3.35 8.20 3.39
C ASP A 95 2.60 7.96 2.07
N ARG A 96 2.76 8.88 1.08
CA ARG A 96 2.24 8.70 -0.27
C ARG A 96 3.30 8.06 -1.17
N TRP A 97 3.09 6.80 -1.54
CA TRP A 97 3.98 6.06 -2.46
C TRP A 97 3.42 5.96 -3.89
N SER A 98 2.26 6.57 -4.11
CA SER A 98 1.70 6.80 -5.44
C SER A 98 0.88 8.09 -5.47
N CYS A 99 0.74 8.68 -6.65
CA CYS A 99 -0.12 9.84 -6.89
C CYS A 99 -0.52 9.90 -8.37
N TYR A 100 -1.49 10.77 -8.68
CA TYR A 100 -1.82 11.11 -10.06
C TYR A 100 -0.88 12.16 -10.62
N THR A 101 -0.83 12.29 -11.94
CA THR A 101 -0.46 13.55 -12.60
C THR A 101 -1.34 14.68 -12.05
N GLU A 102 -0.79 15.89 -11.98
CA GLU A 102 -1.45 17.07 -11.39
C GLU A 102 -1.59 17.05 -9.85
N ASP A 103 -1.12 16.00 -9.17
CA ASP A 103 -1.03 16.00 -7.71
C ASP A 103 0.26 16.69 -7.22
N PHE A 104 0.26 16.99 -5.91
CA PHE A 104 1.47 17.27 -5.15
C PHE A 104 1.83 16.08 -4.26
N ILE A 105 3.13 15.72 -4.24
CA ILE A 105 3.71 14.84 -3.21
C ILE A 105 4.64 15.65 -2.34
N ASP A 106 4.40 15.61 -1.03
CA ASP A 106 5.34 16.14 -0.04
C ASP A 106 6.26 15.00 0.45
N VAL A 107 7.57 15.21 0.28
CA VAL A 107 8.62 14.31 0.76
C VAL A 107 9.40 15.00 1.86
N GLU A 108 9.23 14.54 3.10
CA GLU A 108 10.00 15.03 4.24
C GLU A 108 11.48 14.69 4.08
N SER A 109 12.33 15.66 4.38
CA SER A 109 13.79 15.51 4.40
C SER A 109 14.28 15.56 5.83
N TRP A 110 14.98 14.52 6.25
CA TRP A 110 15.55 14.36 7.58
C TRP A 110 17.06 14.18 7.49
N ILE A 111 17.79 14.75 8.45
CA ILE A 111 19.18 14.39 8.71
C ILE A 111 19.23 13.67 10.05
N LEU A 112 19.84 12.49 10.05
CA LEU A 112 20.07 11.65 11.22
C LEU A 112 21.56 11.72 11.55
N ASN A 113 21.92 12.37 12.65
CA ASN A 113 23.30 12.54 13.07
C ASN A 113 23.58 11.83 14.40
N ASP A 114 24.20 10.66 14.32
CA ASP A 114 24.64 9.90 15.50
C ASP A 114 26.11 10.23 15.87
N THR A 115 26.76 11.19 15.19
CA THR A 115 28.15 11.57 15.47
C THR A 115 28.24 12.63 16.57
N ASN A 116 29.42 12.75 17.17
CA ASN A 116 29.77 13.80 18.13
C ASN A 116 30.24 15.10 17.45
N SER A 117 29.77 15.36 16.22
CA SER A 117 30.17 16.52 15.43
C SER A 117 28.95 17.33 15.04
N GLU A 118 29.05 18.64 15.19
CA GLU A 118 28.16 19.61 14.57
C GLU A 118 28.56 19.82 13.11
N TYR A 119 27.56 19.96 12.23
CA TYR A 119 27.77 20.27 10.82
C TYR A 119 26.99 21.55 10.46
N LYS A 120 27.73 22.54 9.96
CA LYS A 120 27.21 23.81 9.45
C LYS A 120 27.21 23.80 7.93
N ASP A 121 26.41 24.68 7.33
CA ASP A 121 26.35 24.89 5.87
C ASP A 121 26.09 23.60 5.07
N ILE A 122 25.20 22.74 5.59
CA ILE A 122 24.79 21.51 4.93
C ILE A 122 23.87 21.86 3.76
N VAL A 123 24.14 21.26 2.60
CA VAL A 123 23.29 21.37 1.42
C VAL A 123 22.72 20.00 1.07
N ILE A 124 21.39 19.90 0.99
CA ILE A 124 20.71 18.73 0.41
C ILE A 124 20.34 19.10 -1.02
N LYS A 125 20.89 18.39 -2.00
CA LYS A 125 20.45 18.49 -3.40
C LYS A 125 19.62 17.26 -3.74
N ALA A 126 18.45 17.45 -4.34
CA ALA A 126 17.61 16.35 -4.78
C ALA A 126 17.18 16.53 -6.23
N ASN A 127 17.24 15.45 -7.00
CA ASN A 127 16.82 15.42 -8.40
C ASN A 127 15.78 14.32 -8.59
N LEU A 128 14.69 14.66 -9.28
CA LEU A 128 13.61 13.74 -9.62
C LEU A 128 13.85 13.15 -11.01
N TYR A 129 13.99 11.83 -11.07
CA TYR A 129 14.20 11.08 -12.30
C TYR A 129 12.99 10.24 -12.67
N ASP A 130 12.76 10.05 -13.97
CA ASP A 130 11.87 9.00 -14.49
C ASP A 130 12.61 7.65 -14.64
N SER A 131 11.93 6.65 -15.20
CA SER A 131 12.50 5.32 -15.42
C SER A 131 13.61 5.29 -16.49
N LYS A 132 13.68 6.31 -17.35
CA LYS A 132 14.68 6.46 -18.42
C LYS A 132 15.90 7.24 -17.94
N GLY A 133 15.85 7.82 -16.74
CA GLY A 133 16.93 8.61 -16.16
C GLY A 133 16.92 10.09 -16.55
N TYR A 134 15.82 10.59 -17.11
CA TYR A 134 15.65 12.02 -17.38
C TYR A 134 15.33 12.78 -16.08
N ILE A 135 15.96 13.95 -15.89
CA ILE A 135 15.71 14.80 -14.73
C ILE A 135 14.54 15.73 -15.04
N HIS A 136 13.45 15.57 -14.29
CA HIS A 136 12.28 16.45 -14.39
C HIS A 136 12.43 17.68 -13.51
N LYS A 137 12.89 17.52 -12.26
CA LYS A 137 12.96 18.59 -11.26
C LYS A 137 14.19 18.48 -10.39
N SER A 138 14.65 19.63 -9.91
CA SER A 138 15.78 19.76 -8.99
C SER A 138 15.41 20.64 -7.80
N TYR A 139 15.86 20.24 -6.63
CA TYR A 139 15.57 20.89 -5.35
C TYR A 139 16.85 21.10 -4.57
N THR A 140 16.85 22.13 -3.73
CA THR A 140 17.96 22.40 -2.80
C THR A 140 17.41 22.87 -1.47
N LEU A 141 17.86 22.25 -0.38
CA LEU A 141 17.60 22.69 0.99
C LEU A 141 18.94 22.99 1.66
N ASN A 142 18.99 24.06 2.45
CA ASN A 142 20.16 24.42 3.24
C ASN A 142 19.83 24.26 4.72
N THR A 143 20.76 23.73 5.50
CA THR A 143 20.54 23.51 6.93
C THR A 143 21.84 23.36 7.71
N GLU A 144 21.68 23.12 9.00
CA GLU A 144 22.74 22.77 9.95
C GLU A 144 22.18 21.71 10.92
N ILE A 145 23.06 20.94 11.54
CA ILE A 145 22.66 19.97 12.57
C ILE A 145 23.71 19.88 13.67
N SER A 146 23.24 19.85 14.91
CA SER A 146 24.08 19.59 16.08
C SER A 146 24.48 18.11 16.16
N GLU A 147 25.37 17.80 17.10
CA GLU A 147 25.76 16.42 17.42
C GLU A 147 24.59 15.59 17.97
N CYS A 148 24.64 14.27 17.74
CA CYS A 148 23.77 13.27 18.38
C CYS A 148 22.25 13.56 18.31
N ILE A 149 21.75 14.13 17.21
CA ILE A 149 20.33 14.47 17.02
C ILE A 149 19.83 14.06 15.64
N SER A 150 18.53 13.75 15.57
CA SER A 150 17.77 13.68 14.31
C SER A 150 16.95 14.95 14.12
N LYS A 151 17.05 15.56 12.94
CA LYS A 151 16.39 16.84 12.65
C LYS A 151 15.53 16.76 11.38
N PRO A 152 14.25 17.17 11.43
CA PRO A 152 13.49 17.46 10.21
C PRO A 152 14.03 18.75 9.59
N VAL A 153 14.43 18.68 8.32
CA VAL A 153 15.01 19.82 7.59
C VAL A 153 13.94 20.63 6.86
N GLY A 154 12.90 19.96 6.37
CA GLY A 154 11.83 20.54 5.59
C GLY A 154 11.16 19.50 4.69
N GLN A 155 10.30 19.96 3.78
CA GLN A 155 9.61 19.12 2.81
C GLN A 155 10.00 19.52 1.39
N ILE A 156 10.30 18.53 0.55
CA ILE A 156 10.40 18.68 -0.89
C ILE A 156 9.00 18.47 -1.46
N ARG A 157 8.36 19.55 -1.88
CA ARG A 157 7.05 19.51 -2.54
C ARG A 157 7.24 19.30 -4.04
N ILE A 158 6.84 18.12 -4.52
CA ILE A 158 6.90 17.73 -5.92
C ILE A 158 5.55 18.02 -6.56
N ASP A 159 5.52 19.02 -7.43
CA ASP A 159 4.41 19.27 -8.36
C ASP A 159 4.55 18.34 -9.57
N THR A 160 3.51 17.57 -9.88
CA THR A 160 3.52 16.59 -10.99
C THR A 160 2.71 17.03 -12.20
N SER A 161 2.20 18.27 -12.22
CA SER A 161 1.32 18.79 -13.29
C SER A 161 1.97 18.95 -14.66
N ASP A 162 3.29 19.11 -14.72
CA ASP A 162 4.10 19.27 -15.93
C ASP A 162 4.83 17.99 -16.37
N ILE A 163 4.53 16.85 -15.72
CA ILE A 163 5.16 15.56 -16.02
C ILE A 163 4.19 14.70 -16.83
N ASP A 164 4.44 14.63 -18.13
CA ASP A 164 3.67 13.76 -19.04
C ASP A 164 4.13 12.31 -18.95
N ILE A 165 3.20 11.41 -18.66
CA ILE A 165 3.44 9.96 -18.62
C ILE A 165 2.38 9.20 -19.41
N ASN A 166 2.65 7.93 -19.70
CA ASN A 166 1.68 7.01 -20.30
C ASN A 166 1.31 5.93 -19.29
N SER A 167 0.05 5.92 -18.83
CA SER A 167 -0.50 5.05 -17.79
C SER A 167 0.16 5.17 -16.42
N ARG A 168 1.40 4.69 -16.29
CA ARG A 168 2.10 4.56 -15.00
C ARG A 168 3.61 4.63 -15.20
N GLU A 169 4.25 5.46 -14.39
CA GLU A 169 5.70 5.69 -14.41
C GLU A 169 6.28 5.54 -12.99
N LYS A 170 7.47 4.93 -12.89
CA LYS A 170 8.23 4.90 -11.64
C LYS A 170 9.08 6.16 -11.54
N MET A 171 8.86 6.94 -10.50
CA MET A 171 9.62 8.16 -10.22
C MET A 171 10.64 7.92 -9.11
N VAL A 172 11.82 8.51 -9.25
CA VAL A 172 12.96 8.32 -8.34
C VAL A 172 13.50 9.69 -7.90
N LEU A 173 13.24 10.07 -6.65
CA LEU A 173 13.87 11.23 -6.03
C LEU A 173 15.21 10.81 -5.42
N LYS A 174 16.31 11.19 -6.05
CA LYS A 174 17.67 10.93 -5.55
C LYS A 174 18.20 12.18 -4.84
N GLY A 175 18.56 12.03 -3.57
CA GLY A 175 19.13 13.07 -2.73
C GLY A 175 20.61 12.86 -2.45
N GLU A 176 21.34 13.95 -2.33
CA GLU A 176 22.76 14.02 -1.97
C GLU A 176 22.91 14.99 -0.79
N LEU A 177 23.56 14.51 0.27
CA LEU A 177 23.92 15.31 1.44
C LEU A 177 25.34 15.84 1.24
N ILE A 178 25.49 17.15 1.15
CA ILE A 178 26.76 17.82 0.82
C ILE A 178 27.21 18.65 2.02
N ILE A 179 28.46 18.44 2.44
CA ILE A 179 29.10 19.16 3.53
C ILE A 179 30.50 19.56 3.04
N ASN A 180 30.87 20.84 3.21
CA ASN A 180 32.14 21.38 2.72
C ASN A 180 32.42 21.09 1.23
N GLY A 181 31.37 21.00 0.41
CA GLY A 181 31.47 20.69 -1.02
C GLY A 181 31.58 19.19 -1.37
N GLU A 182 31.64 18.29 -0.38
CA GLU A 182 31.72 16.84 -0.60
C GLU A 182 30.40 16.13 -0.32
N VAL A 183 30.06 15.14 -1.15
CA VAL A 183 28.89 14.28 -0.94
C VAL A 183 29.21 13.26 0.15
N THR A 184 28.55 13.40 1.30
CA THR A 184 28.76 12.57 2.50
C THR A 184 27.76 11.41 2.59
N ASP A 185 26.54 11.58 2.09
CA ASP A 185 25.54 10.51 1.99
C ASP A 185 24.61 10.70 0.79
N THR A 186 23.93 9.62 0.40
CA THR A 186 22.90 9.64 -0.64
C THR A 186 21.66 8.86 -0.22
N GLU A 187 20.50 9.36 -0.65
CA GLU A 187 19.22 8.73 -0.38
C GLU A 187 18.38 8.62 -1.65
N VAL A 188 17.49 7.64 -1.68
CA VAL A 188 16.53 7.45 -2.76
C VAL A 188 15.13 7.26 -2.18
N PHE A 189 14.18 8.06 -2.64
CA PHE A 189 12.75 7.86 -2.44
C PHE A 189 12.10 7.51 -3.77
N ILE A 190 11.20 6.53 -3.76
CA ILE A 190 10.53 6.02 -4.97
C ILE A 190 9.03 6.13 -4.76
N PHE A 191 8.33 6.62 -5.78
CA PHE A 191 6.88 6.59 -5.84
C PHE A 191 6.42 6.25 -7.27
N LYS A 192 5.15 5.88 -7.42
CA LYS A 192 4.52 5.57 -8.71
C LYS A 192 3.61 6.75 -9.12
N LEU A 193 3.85 7.31 -10.30
CA LEU A 193 3.00 8.34 -10.89
C LEU A 193 2.01 7.68 -11.85
N PHE A 194 0.75 8.08 -11.82
CA PHE A 194 -0.32 7.55 -12.67
C PHE A 194 -0.97 8.67 -13.47
N GLU A 195 -1.28 8.44 -14.74
CA GLU A 195 -2.17 9.35 -15.46
C GLU A 195 -3.59 9.25 -14.87
N ARG A 196 -4.37 10.33 -14.95
CA ARG A 196 -5.80 10.25 -14.62
C ARG A 196 -6.56 9.42 -15.67
N LEU A 197 -7.57 8.70 -15.23
CA LEU A 197 -8.51 7.98 -16.07
C LEU A 197 -9.23 8.96 -17.00
N LYS A 198 -9.08 8.76 -18.31
CA LYS A 198 -9.71 9.60 -19.35
C LYS A 198 -11.22 9.39 -19.42
N ASP A 199 -11.64 8.16 -19.21
CA ASP A 199 -13.04 7.75 -19.19
C ASP A 199 -13.43 7.36 -17.78
N ARG A 200 -14.59 7.83 -17.32
CA ARG A 200 -15.15 7.49 -16.01
C ARG A 200 -16.48 6.77 -16.16
N ILE A 201 -16.84 5.98 -15.15
CA ILE A 201 -18.10 5.24 -15.09
C ILE A 201 -19.15 6.09 -14.37
N TYR A 202 -20.32 6.25 -14.98
CA TYR A 202 -21.43 6.93 -14.32
C TYR A 202 -22.01 6.03 -13.22
N ALA A 203 -21.85 6.44 -11.97
CA ALA A 203 -22.26 5.68 -10.80
C ALA A 203 -23.35 6.42 -10.02
N TYR A 204 -24.33 5.67 -9.50
CA TYR A 204 -25.31 6.19 -8.54
C TYR A 204 -24.97 5.66 -7.14
N PRO A 205 -24.57 6.52 -6.19
CA PRO A 205 -24.22 6.08 -4.83
C PRO A 205 -25.44 5.96 -3.91
N ILE A 206 -25.45 4.93 -3.06
CA ILE A 206 -26.42 4.73 -1.97
C ILE A 206 -25.64 4.51 -0.67
N GLY A 207 -25.65 5.53 0.20
CA GLY A 207 -24.92 5.54 1.47
C GLY A 207 -23.70 6.46 1.46
N ASP A 208 -23.20 6.79 2.64
CA ASP A 208 -22.21 7.86 2.82
C ASP A 208 -20.83 7.46 2.24
N ILE A 209 -20.37 6.23 2.52
CA ILE A 209 -19.10 5.71 1.96
C ILE A 209 -19.21 5.61 0.44
N ALA A 210 -20.31 5.08 -0.10
CA ALA A 210 -20.52 5.03 -1.55
C ALA A 210 -20.50 6.42 -2.18
N THR A 211 -21.12 7.40 -1.53
CA THR A 211 -21.15 8.80 -1.99
C THR A 211 -19.74 9.40 -2.01
N GLU A 212 -18.96 9.18 -0.95
CA GLU A 212 -17.56 9.61 -0.92
C GLU A 212 -16.73 8.96 -2.02
N VAL A 213 -16.85 7.64 -2.19
CA VAL A 213 -16.12 6.90 -3.23
C VAL A 213 -16.45 7.43 -4.62
N VAL A 214 -17.73 7.65 -4.94
CA VAL A 214 -18.14 8.20 -6.24
C VAL A 214 -17.62 9.62 -6.47
N ASN A 215 -17.58 10.44 -5.42
CA ASN A 215 -17.17 11.84 -5.54
C ASN A 215 -15.66 12.05 -5.54
N THR A 216 -14.89 11.11 -5.00
CA THR A 216 -13.43 11.24 -4.84
C THR A 216 -12.63 10.37 -5.80
N SER A 217 -13.13 9.18 -6.15
CA SER A 217 -12.44 8.26 -7.04
C SER A 217 -12.37 8.81 -8.45
N ASP A 218 -11.19 8.70 -9.07
CA ASP A 218 -11.02 9.05 -10.48
C ASP A 218 -11.77 8.09 -11.42
N ALA A 219 -12.28 6.96 -10.92
CA ALA A 219 -13.02 5.97 -11.69
C ALA A 219 -14.46 6.36 -12.00
N PHE A 220 -15.04 7.32 -11.26
CA PHE A 220 -16.49 7.55 -11.26
C PHE A 220 -16.88 8.99 -11.58
N ASN A 221 -18.06 9.11 -12.19
CA ASN A 221 -18.84 10.34 -12.23
C ASN A 221 -20.16 10.09 -11.50
N ASN A 222 -20.56 11.03 -10.65
CA ASN A 222 -21.88 10.97 -10.03
C ASN A 222 -22.97 11.17 -11.10
N SER A 223 -24.03 10.37 -11.02
CA SER A 223 -25.13 10.35 -11.99
C SER A 223 -26.43 9.95 -11.30
N ASP A 224 -27.56 10.28 -11.92
CA ASP A 224 -28.87 9.85 -11.44
C ASP A 224 -29.10 8.36 -11.69
N ILE A 225 -30.05 7.77 -10.96
CA ILE A 225 -30.38 6.35 -11.05
C ILE A 225 -30.78 5.91 -12.45
N ASP A 226 -31.35 6.79 -13.29
CA ASP A 226 -31.76 6.44 -14.65
C ASP A 226 -30.58 6.40 -15.62
N SER A 227 -29.63 7.33 -15.48
CA SER A 227 -28.48 7.49 -16.38
C SER A 227 -27.22 6.74 -15.94
N CYS A 228 -27.18 6.23 -14.70
CA CYS A 228 -26.03 5.50 -14.20
C CYS A 228 -25.79 4.19 -14.95
N GLN A 229 -24.53 3.79 -15.03
CA GLN A 229 -24.09 2.50 -15.54
C GLN A 229 -23.98 1.46 -14.41
N ILE A 230 -23.67 1.91 -13.20
CA ILE A 230 -23.55 1.06 -12.01
C ILE A 230 -24.19 1.74 -10.79
N VAL A 231 -24.69 0.94 -9.87
CA VAL A 231 -25.09 1.41 -8.54
C VAL A 231 -24.06 0.97 -7.50
N ILE A 232 -23.62 1.90 -6.65
CA ILE A 232 -22.64 1.60 -5.58
C ILE A 232 -23.35 1.73 -4.24
N ILE A 233 -23.34 0.68 -3.43
CA ILE A 233 -24.12 0.60 -2.19
C ILE A 233 -23.19 0.39 -1.01
N SER A 234 -23.27 1.28 -0.02
CA SER A 234 -22.62 1.12 1.28
C SER A 234 -23.58 1.18 2.46
N ASP A 235 -24.85 1.55 2.22
CA ASP A 235 -25.92 1.59 3.22
C ASP A 235 -27.10 0.73 2.76
N PHE A 236 -27.24 -0.44 3.37
CA PHE A 236 -28.23 -1.43 2.96
C PHE A 236 -29.63 -1.19 3.54
N SER A 237 -29.73 -0.30 4.54
CA SER A 237 -31.03 0.09 5.08
C SER A 237 -31.83 0.88 4.03
N LYS A 238 -31.15 1.79 3.33
CA LYS A 238 -31.70 2.59 2.22
C LYS A 238 -31.87 1.80 0.93
N SER A 239 -31.11 0.72 0.76
CA SER A 239 -31.18 -0.08 -0.47
C SER A 239 -32.40 -1.02 -0.52
N LYS A 240 -32.96 -1.47 0.61
CA LYS A 240 -34.12 -2.39 0.61
C LYS A 240 -35.36 -1.83 -0.12
N GLU A 241 -35.64 -0.54 -0.02
CA GLU A 241 -36.74 0.11 -0.74
C GLU A 241 -36.44 0.26 -2.25
N LEU A 242 -35.17 0.44 -2.61
CA LEU A 242 -34.70 0.58 -4.00
C LEU A 242 -34.51 -0.77 -4.73
N ILE A 243 -34.09 -1.82 -4.01
CA ILE A 243 -33.88 -3.20 -4.49
C ILE A 243 -35.22 -3.94 -4.68
N SER A 244 -36.22 -3.64 -3.86
CA SER A 244 -37.56 -4.23 -4.02
C SER A 244 -38.36 -3.60 -5.18
N GLY A 245 -38.01 -2.37 -5.59
CA GLY A 245 -38.48 -1.76 -6.82
C GLY A 245 -37.71 -2.30 -8.03
N ARG A 246 -38.39 -2.50 -9.18
CA ARG A 246 -37.82 -2.93 -10.48
C ARG A 246 -36.60 -2.10 -10.99
N LEU A 247 -36.16 -1.08 -10.27
CA LEU A 247 -35.15 -0.08 -10.63
C LEU A 247 -33.73 -0.66 -10.79
N LEU A 248 -33.36 -1.68 -10.01
CA LEU A 248 -32.03 -2.31 -10.08
C LEU A 248 -31.97 -3.55 -10.98
N ALA A 249 -33.11 -4.02 -11.49
CA ALA A 249 -33.23 -5.34 -12.12
C ALA A 249 -32.31 -5.57 -13.34
N ASN A 250 -31.69 -4.53 -13.89
CA ASN A 250 -30.79 -4.62 -15.04
C ASN A 250 -29.47 -3.82 -14.88
N LYS A 251 -29.16 -3.28 -13.69
CA LYS A 251 -27.92 -2.52 -13.48
C LYS A 251 -26.96 -3.31 -12.61
N PRO A 252 -25.68 -3.41 -13.00
CA PRO A 252 -24.64 -3.93 -12.13
C PRO A 252 -24.60 -3.16 -10.80
N VAL A 253 -24.20 -3.87 -9.74
CA VAL A 253 -24.07 -3.30 -8.40
C VAL A 253 -22.69 -3.61 -7.83
N LEU A 254 -22.07 -2.58 -7.23
CA LEU A 254 -20.91 -2.73 -6.34
C LEU A 254 -21.38 -2.55 -4.90
N TYR A 255 -21.23 -3.60 -4.10
CA TYR A 255 -21.53 -3.64 -2.69
C TYR A 255 -20.26 -3.38 -1.87
N ILE A 256 -20.23 -2.28 -1.14
CA ILE A 256 -19.20 -1.96 -0.14
C ILE A 256 -19.71 -2.48 1.20
N LEU A 257 -19.15 -3.60 1.65
CA LEU A 257 -19.49 -4.21 2.93
C LEU A 257 -18.62 -3.60 4.04
N ASN A 258 -19.27 -3.23 5.14
CA ASN A 258 -18.66 -2.51 6.27
C ASN A 258 -19.33 -2.95 7.58
N GLU A 259 -18.80 -2.46 8.71
CA GLU A 259 -19.29 -2.80 10.06
C GLU A 259 -20.76 -2.42 10.28
N ASP A 260 -21.28 -1.40 9.58
CA ASP A 260 -22.68 -1.00 9.67
C ASP A 260 -23.62 -2.02 9.04
N ASN A 261 -23.12 -2.84 8.11
CA ASN A 261 -23.87 -3.86 7.39
C ASN A 261 -23.08 -5.18 7.36
N PRO A 262 -22.85 -5.81 8.53
CA PRO A 262 -21.93 -6.92 8.65
C PRO A 262 -22.46 -8.20 7.98
N GLN A 263 -23.77 -8.24 7.73
CA GLN A 263 -24.43 -9.33 7.02
C GLN A 263 -25.56 -8.78 6.15
N ILE A 264 -25.63 -9.25 4.91
CA ILE A 264 -26.69 -8.94 3.96
C ILE A 264 -27.19 -10.22 3.31
N ILE A 265 -28.43 -10.17 2.81
CA ILE A 265 -29.06 -11.30 2.11
C ILE A 265 -29.60 -10.79 0.78
N ILE A 266 -29.19 -11.41 -0.33
CA ILE A 266 -29.63 -11.11 -1.69
C ILE A 266 -30.15 -12.42 -2.29
N GLU A 267 -31.41 -12.45 -2.75
CA GLU A 267 -32.02 -13.63 -3.38
C GLU A 267 -31.81 -14.97 -2.64
N LYS A 268 -31.78 -14.93 -1.29
CA LYS A 268 -31.50 -16.05 -0.37
C LYS A 268 -30.03 -16.47 -0.21
N ARG A 269 -29.10 -15.83 -0.90
CA ARG A 269 -27.66 -15.93 -0.65
C ARG A 269 -27.26 -14.96 0.46
N GLN A 270 -26.44 -15.42 1.38
CA GLN A 270 -25.94 -14.63 2.50
C GLN A 270 -24.50 -14.20 2.23
N TYR A 271 -24.23 -12.92 2.49
CA TYR A 271 -22.90 -12.34 2.48
C TYR A 271 -22.61 -11.79 3.86
N THR A 272 -21.47 -12.17 4.43
CA THR A 272 -21.08 -11.75 5.78
C THR A 272 -19.64 -11.25 5.74
N ILE A 273 -19.37 -10.09 6.34
CA ILE A 273 -17.99 -9.69 6.60
C ILE A 273 -17.47 -10.48 7.79
N SER A 274 -16.23 -10.93 7.69
CA SER A 274 -15.60 -11.74 8.73
C SER A 274 -14.15 -11.31 8.88
N ASP A 275 -13.69 -11.20 10.12
CA ASP A 275 -12.26 -11.07 10.45
C ASP A 275 -11.70 -12.41 10.95
N LYS A 276 -12.54 -13.45 11.02
CA LYS A 276 -12.20 -14.71 11.66
C LYS A 276 -11.03 -15.36 10.93
N ARG A 277 -9.89 -15.40 11.63
CA ARG A 277 -8.61 -15.91 11.11
C ARG A 277 -8.05 -15.04 9.97
N MET A 278 -8.31 -13.74 10.03
CA MET A 278 -7.62 -12.68 9.29
C MET A 278 -7.14 -11.62 10.29
N TRP A 279 -6.06 -10.89 10.00
CA TRP A 279 -5.72 -9.67 10.75
C TRP A 279 -5.95 -8.46 9.86
N LYS A 280 -6.06 -7.28 10.47
CA LYS A 280 -6.03 -6.01 9.74
C LYS A 280 -4.80 -5.98 8.84
N ALA A 281 -5.04 -5.80 7.55
CA ALA A 281 -4.05 -6.07 6.53
C ALA A 281 -3.56 -4.76 5.94
N THR A 282 -2.26 -4.51 6.04
CA THR A 282 -1.60 -3.44 5.26
C THR A 282 -1.31 -3.90 3.83
N TYR A 283 -1.40 -5.22 3.57
CA TYR A 283 -1.18 -5.86 2.28
C TYR A 283 -2.41 -6.67 1.89
N SER A 284 -2.95 -6.40 0.69
CA SER A 284 -4.02 -7.20 0.10
C SER A 284 -3.63 -7.59 -1.32
N PRO A 285 -3.08 -8.81 -1.53
CA PRO A 285 -2.60 -9.23 -2.84
C PRO A 285 -3.65 -9.17 -3.95
N ILE A 286 -3.23 -8.66 -5.10
CA ILE A 286 -4.01 -8.65 -6.34
C ILE A 286 -3.86 -10.01 -7.04
N ASN A 287 -4.96 -10.58 -7.51
CA ASN A 287 -4.96 -11.76 -8.35
C ASN A 287 -4.55 -11.41 -9.78
N GLN A 288 -3.25 -11.50 -10.05
CA GLN A 288 -2.65 -11.17 -11.35
C GLN A 288 -3.09 -12.09 -12.50
N GLN A 289 -3.79 -13.19 -12.23
CA GLN A 289 -4.42 -14.00 -13.30
C GLN A 289 -5.64 -13.29 -13.90
N LEU A 290 -6.36 -12.50 -13.09
CA LEU A 290 -7.51 -11.72 -13.53
C LEU A 290 -7.09 -10.29 -13.91
N LEU A 291 -6.17 -9.71 -13.14
CA LEU A 291 -5.71 -8.32 -13.26
C LEU A 291 -4.22 -8.26 -13.62
N THR A 292 -3.91 -8.61 -14.87
CA THR A 292 -2.53 -8.94 -15.33
C THR A 292 -1.54 -7.78 -15.37
N HIS A 293 -2.00 -6.53 -15.46
CA HIS A 293 -1.14 -5.34 -15.57
C HIS A 293 -0.91 -4.63 -14.23
N PHE A 294 -1.51 -5.13 -13.14
CA PHE A 294 -1.23 -4.64 -11.79
C PHE A 294 -0.09 -5.43 -11.15
N GLU A 295 0.71 -4.76 -10.34
CA GLU A 295 1.66 -5.43 -9.44
C GLU A 295 0.89 -6.00 -8.25
N TRP A 296 1.24 -7.21 -7.81
CA TRP A 296 0.52 -7.89 -6.72
C TRP A 296 0.41 -7.06 -5.42
N ASP A 297 1.32 -6.11 -5.18
CA ASP A 297 1.38 -5.28 -3.99
C ASP A 297 0.86 -3.85 -4.19
N ASP A 298 0.21 -3.53 -5.31
CA ASP A 298 -0.31 -2.18 -5.57
C ASP A 298 -1.37 -1.73 -4.54
N ILE A 299 -2.06 -2.65 -3.87
CA ILE A 299 -2.98 -2.37 -2.74
C ILE A 299 -2.29 -2.62 -1.38
N SER A 300 -1.02 -2.20 -1.28
CA SER A 300 -0.25 -2.27 -0.04
C SER A 300 0.18 -0.88 0.42
N PHE A 301 0.21 -0.67 1.74
CA PHE A 301 0.56 0.63 2.37
C PHE A 301 -0.25 1.81 1.79
N LEU A 302 -1.57 1.64 1.72
CA LEU A 302 -2.45 2.68 1.23
C LEU A 302 -2.44 3.89 2.16
N TYR A 303 -2.34 5.08 1.57
CA TYR A 303 -2.45 6.34 2.29
C TYR A 303 -3.92 6.66 2.59
N ASP A 304 -4.21 7.01 3.84
CA ASP A 304 -5.53 7.41 4.31
C ASP A 304 -5.54 8.93 4.50
N SER A 305 -6.24 9.63 3.61
CA SER A 305 -6.30 11.10 3.63
C SER A 305 -7.07 11.68 4.81
N LYS A 306 -7.94 10.89 5.48
CA LYS A 306 -8.65 11.33 6.68
C LYS A 306 -7.76 11.28 7.92
N LEU A 307 -6.83 10.33 7.96
CA LEU A 307 -5.91 10.15 9.09
C LEU A 307 -4.49 10.66 8.84
N ASP A 308 -4.20 11.13 7.63
CA ASP A 308 -2.89 11.62 7.18
C ASP A 308 -1.76 10.62 7.50
N LYS A 309 -1.98 9.35 7.14
CA LYS A 309 -1.01 8.27 7.36
C LYS A 309 -1.29 7.06 6.49
N ILE A 310 -0.29 6.18 6.36
CA ILE A 310 -0.55 4.83 5.85
C ILE A 310 -1.45 4.06 6.82
N ASN A 311 -2.46 3.36 6.29
CA ASN A 311 -3.40 2.58 7.08
C ASN A 311 -3.74 1.25 6.40
N PHE A 312 -4.56 0.42 7.04
CA PHE A 312 -4.96 -0.89 6.52
C PHE A 312 -5.73 -0.77 5.21
N SER A 313 -5.45 -1.68 4.27
CA SER A 313 -6.18 -1.82 3.02
C SER A 313 -7.48 -2.61 3.18
N ALA A 314 -7.51 -3.57 4.10
CA ALA A 314 -8.72 -4.30 4.46
C ALA A 314 -8.64 -4.79 5.91
N GLU A 315 -9.79 -4.85 6.57
CA GLU A 315 -9.93 -5.39 7.93
C GLU A 315 -10.78 -6.65 7.98
N TYR A 316 -11.61 -6.83 6.95
CA TYR A 316 -12.53 -7.95 6.80
C TYR A 316 -12.35 -8.62 5.45
N PHE A 317 -12.79 -9.86 5.35
CA PHE A 317 -13.02 -10.57 4.10
C PHE A 317 -14.49 -10.96 3.98
N ILE A 318 -14.89 -11.40 2.80
CA ILE A 318 -16.28 -11.74 2.46
C ILE A 318 -16.47 -13.24 2.63
N GLU A 319 -17.42 -13.64 3.47
CA GLU A 319 -17.91 -15.02 3.60
C GLU A 319 -19.23 -15.13 2.82
N CYS A 320 -19.23 -15.98 1.80
CA CYS A 320 -20.41 -16.35 1.01
C CYS A 320 -20.20 -17.74 0.38
N ASP A 321 -21.30 -18.36 -0.06
CA ASP A 321 -21.28 -19.73 -0.60
C ASP A 321 -20.79 -19.80 -2.05
N GLU A 322 -20.95 -18.72 -2.82
CA GLU A 322 -20.67 -18.68 -4.27
C GLU A 322 -19.76 -17.49 -4.63
N VAL A 323 -18.62 -17.80 -5.26
CA VAL A 323 -17.62 -16.83 -5.70
C VAL A 323 -17.18 -17.20 -7.12
N ASP A 324 -17.43 -16.32 -8.09
CA ASP A 324 -17.00 -16.54 -9.47
C ASP A 324 -15.54 -16.07 -9.66
N ASP A 325 -15.27 -14.82 -9.26
CA ASP A 325 -13.98 -14.17 -9.44
C ASP A 325 -13.47 -13.58 -8.12
N ILE A 326 -12.20 -13.82 -7.79
CA ILE A 326 -11.51 -13.19 -6.65
C ILE A 326 -10.42 -12.27 -7.20
N TYR A 327 -10.66 -10.96 -7.18
CA TYR A 327 -9.74 -9.94 -7.69
C TYR A 327 -8.67 -9.56 -6.67
N ILE A 328 -9.07 -9.38 -5.42
CA ILE A 328 -8.18 -9.08 -4.29
C ILE A 328 -8.55 -10.00 -3.15
N PHE A 329 -7.55 -10.52 -2.46
CA PHE A 329 -7.76 -11.48 -1.38
C PHE A 329 -6.74 -11.30 -0.26
N ASN A 330 -7.04 -11.94 0.86
CA ASN A 330 -6.09 -12.25 1.90
C ASN A 330 -6.00 -13.77 2.09
N TYR A 331 -5.11 -14.25 2.94
CA TYR A 331 -4.95 -15.67 3.22
C TYR A 331 -5.58 -16.06 4.54
N LYS A 332 -6.34 -17.15 4.55
CA LYS A 332 -6.85 -17.75 5.78
C LYS A 332 -5.69 -18.18 6.69
N LYS A 333 -5.75 -17.75 7.95
CA LYS A 333 -4.78 -18.19 8.97
C LYS A 333 -5.22 -19.52 9.57
N PRO A 334 -4.29 -20.44 9.85
CA PRO A 334 -4.62 -21.61 10.65
C PRO A 334 -4.96 -21.23 12.08
N SER A 335 -5.82 -22.02 12.72
CA SER A 335 -5.91 -22.02 14.18
C SER A 335 -4.61 -22.54 14.81
N PHE A 336 -4.40 -22.27 16.10
CA PHE A 336 -3.17 -22.67 16.80
C PHE A 336 -2.93 -24.19 16.79
N SER A 337 -3.99 -24.99 16.65
CA SER A 337 -3.95 -26.46 16.59
C SER A 337 -4.05 -27.04 15.17
N GLU A 338 -4.29 -26.21 14.15
CA GLU A 338 -4.42 -26.65 12.76
C GLU A 338 -3.04 -26.74 12.08
N SER A 339 -2.67 -27.93 11.62
CA SER A 339 -1.59 -28.08 10.66
C SER A 339 -2.08 -27.68 9.26
N THR A 340 -1.52 -26.62 8.68
CA THR A 340 -1.75 -26.34 7.26
C THR A 340 -0.99 -27.33 6.38
N GLU A 341 -1.69 -27.86 5.39
CA GLU A 341 -1.19 -28.65 4.27
C GLU A 341 -1.87 -28.15 2.99
N GLY A 342 -1.16 -28.18 1.87
CA GLY A 342 -1.67 -27.70 0.58
C GLY A 342 -1.66 -26.17 0.43
N LYS A 343 -2.31 -25.71 -0.65
CA LYS A 343 -2.44 -24.27 -0.95
C LYS A 343 -3.29 -23.59 0.10
N LYS A 344 -2.88 -22.39 0.51
CA LYS A 344 -3.68 -21.60 1.44
C LYS A 344 -4.98 -21.17 0.79
N GLU A 345 -6.04 -21.23 1.57
CA GLU A 345 -7.35 -20.73 1.18
C GLU A 345 -7.28 -19.20 1.04
N LYS A 346 -7.62 -18.70 -0.16
CA LYS A 346 -7.78 -17.28 -0.44
C LYS A 346 -9.13 -16.82 0.11
N ARG A 347 -9.13 -15.74 0.87
CA ARG A 347 -10.31 -15.10 1.45
C ARG A 347 -10.59 -13.81 0.66
N PRO A 348 -11.75 -13.70 0.00
CA PRO A 348 -12.01 -12.57 -0.91
C PRO A 348 -12.14 -11.25 -0.15
N VAL A 349 -11.45 -10.23 -0.64
CA VAL A 349 -11.55 -8.83 -0.20
C VAL A 349 -12.23 -7.99 -1.28
N LEU A 350 -11.98 -8.31 -2.56
CA LEU A 350 -12.74 -7.83 -3.71
C LEU A 350 -13.07 -9.03 -4.58
N MET A 351 -14.36 -9.29 -4.77
CA MET A 351 -14.85 -10.43 -5.55
C MET A 351 -16.05 -10.07 -6.40
N LYS A 352 -16.41 -10.97 -7.30
CA LYS A 352 -17.66 -10.93 -8.06
C LYS A 352 -18.34 -12.29 -8.01
N ASN A 353 -19.66 -12.25 -8.05
CA ASN A 353 -20.49 -13.38 -8.43
C ASN A 353 -21.73 -12.90 -9.22
N MET A 354 -22.74 -13.75 -9.36
CA MET A 354 -23.98 -13.42 -10.07
C MET A 354 -24.78 -12.24 -9.50
N ASP A 355 -24.65 -11.93 -8.20
CA ASP A 355 -25.38 -10.82 -7.56
C ASP A 355 -24.70 -9.46 -7.78
N GLY A 356 -23.41 -9.45 -8.13
CA GLY A 356 -22.65 -8.23 -8.37
C GLY A 356 -21.19 -8.33 -7.92
N ILE A 357 -20.59 -7.17 -7.69
CA ILE A 357 -19.24 -7.03 -7.15
C ILE A 357 -19.34 -6.72 -5.66
N PHE A 358 -18.50 -7.33 -4.84
CA PHE A 358 -18.47 -7.13 -3.40
C PHE A 358 -17.06 -6.76 -2.96
N THR A 359 -16.96 -5.78 -2.06
CA THR A 359 -15.68 -5.36 -1.50
C THR A 359 -15.75 -5.09 -0.01
N THR A 360 -14.69 -5.47 0.70
CA THR A 360 -14.37 -5.06 2.08
C THR A 360 -13.09 -4.22 2.14
N LEU A 361 -12.62 -3.73 0.99
CA LEU A 361 -11.54 -2.75 0.96
C LEU A 361 -11.97 -1.51 1.75
N ASN A 362 -11.04 -0.99 2.55
CA ASN A 362 -11.17 0.33 3.10
C ASN A 362 -11.05 1.32 1.94
N LEU A 363 -12.16 1.90 1.48
CA LEU A 363 -12.19 2.84 0.36
C LEU A 363 -12.25 4.30 0.82
N GLU A 364 -12.92 4.54 1.94
CA GLU A 364 -13.04 5.86 2.56
C GLU A 364 -11.66 6.48 2.83
N GLY A 365 -11.48 7.74 2.43
CA GLY A 365 -10.23 8.47 2.52
C GLY A 365 -9.10 7.97 1.61
N ARG A 366 -9.31 6.91 0.82
CA ARG A 366 -8.25 6.24 0.03
C ARG A 366 -8.48 6.32 -1.49
N THR A 367 -9.73 6.44 -1.94
CA THR A 367 -10.05 6.74 -3.34
C THR A 367 -9.63 8.16 -3.71
N GLY A 368 -9.25 8.39 -4.97
CA GLY A 368 -8.78 9.69 -5.46
C GLY A 368 -7.34 10.06 -5.07
N VAL A 369 -6.80 9.46 -4.00
CA VAL A 369 -5.42 9.72 -3.51
C VAL A 369 -4.47 8.54 -3.69
N ASN A 370 -5.01 7.32 -3.86
CA ASN A 370 -4.26 6.11 -4.22
C ASN A 370 -4.72 5.60 -5.60
N PRO A 371 -4.02 5.96 -6.69
CA PRO A 371 -4.48 5.65 -8.05
C PRO A 371 -4.76 4.18 -8.32
N ALA A 372 -3.96 3.27 -7.76
CA ALA A 372 -4.15 1.84 -7.97
C ALA A 372 -5.54 1.33 -7.56
N ILE A 373 -6.12 1.89 -6.49
CA ILE A 373 -7.48 1.51 -6.06
C ILE A 373 -8.50 1.93 -7.11
N ASP A 374 -8.42 3.17 -7.58
CA ASP A 374 -9.38 3.70 -8.56
C ASP A 374 -9.29 2.93 -9.89
N TYR A 375 -8.07 2.66 -10.37
CA TYR A 375 -7.85 1.84 -11.57
C TYR A 375 -8.41 0.42 -11.41
N ILE A 376 -8.23 -0.24 -10.25
CA ILE A 376 -8.81 -1.56 -10.01
C ILE A 376 -10.34 -1.51 -10.01
N LEU A 377 -10.93 -0.52 -9.33
CA LEU A 377 -12.38 -0.35 -9.31
C LEU A 377 -12.92 -0.14 -10.73
N TYR A 378 -12.27 0.72 -11.52
CA TYR A 378 -12.60 0.96 -12.92
C TYR A 378 -12.57 -0.34 -13.73
N ASP A 379 -11.46 -1.07 -13.67
CA ASP A 379 -11.24 -2.29 -14.46
C ASP A 379 -12.18 -3.44 -14.11
N VAL A 380 -12.43 -3.65 -12.81
CA VAL A 380 -13.33 -4.71 -12.35
C VAL A 380 -14.76 -4.41 -12.78
N ILE A 381 -15.19 -3.14 -12.73
CA ILE A 381 -16.54 -2.74 -13.15
C ILE A 381 -16.66 -2.75 -14.68
N ARG A 382 -15.65 -2.29 -15.42
CA ARG A 382 -15.67 -2.31 -16.89
C ARG A 382 -15.80 -3.70 -17.48
N ARG A 383 -15.42 -4.75 -16.76
CA ARG A 383 -15.59 -6.15 -17.21
C ARG A 383 -17.03 -6.64 -17.19
N ILE A 384 -17.92 -5.96 -16.48
CA ILE A 384 -19.33 -6.33 -16.35
C ILE A 384 -20.30 -5.33 -16.96
N LEU A 385 -19.79 -4.18 -17.41
CA LEU A 385 -20.48 -3.23 -18.29
C LEU A 385 -20.27 -3.63 -19.74
#